data_AF-A0A150WPT2-F1
#
_entry.id   AF-A0A150WPT2-F1
#
_cell.length_a   1.000
_cell.length_b   1.000
_cell.length_c   1.000
_cell.angle_alpha   90.00
_cell.angle_beta   90.00
_cell.angle_gamma   90.00
#
_symmetry.space_group_name_H-M   'P 1'
#
loop_
_entity.id
_entity.type
_entity.pdbx_description
1 polymer ?
#
loop_
_entity_poly.entity_id
_entity_poly.type
_entity_poly.pdbx_seq_one_letter_code
_entity_poly.pdbx_strand_id
1 'polypeptide(L)'
;MGDDSSKSIMKSLKNEWSLFLEAFHGEENEENAETQEAVREPMDLEEIRRMTKALLEDRKKLNQKMESLSKEIDINSAKLESLRLVGGEDQETLQRIHELHDLGQGIATALTKLDLRLRSIREQEDQINEEMIS
;
A
#
# COMPACT_ATOMS: atom_id res chain seq x y z
N MET A 1 -0.52 -2.09 33.46
CA MET A 1 -0.51 -3.24 32.55
C MET A 1 -1.47 -2.94 31.41
N GLY A 2 -0.98 -2.60 30.22
CA GLY A 2 -1.83 -2.16 29.11
C GLY A 2 -1.14 -1.84 27.77
N ASP A 3 0.19 -1.66 27.71
CA ASP A 3 0.86 -1.17 26.49
C ASP A 3 1.38 -2.24 25.51
N ASP A 4 1.34 -3.54 25.85
CA ASP A 4 1.91 -4.58 24.98
C ASP A 4 1.05 -4.87 23.74
N SER A 5 -0.26 -4.63 23.80
CA SER A 5 -1.18 -4.95 22.70
C SER A 5 -0.95 -4.06 21.48
N SER A 6 -0.76 -2.75 21.69
CA SER A 6 -0.51 -1.77 20.61
C SER A 6 0.87 -1.95 19.97
N LYS A 7 1.89 -2.32 20.77
CA LYS A 7 3.23 -2.67 20.28
C LYS A 7 3.21 -3.96 19.45
N SER A 8 2.37 -4.92 19.82
CA SER A 8 2.18 -6.18 19.09
C SER A 8 1.48 -5.98 17.75
N ILE A 9 0.41 -5.18 17.70
CA ILE A 9 -0.36 -4.92 16.48
C ILE A 9 0.49 -4.19 15.43
N MET A 10 1.32 -3.23 15.83
CA MET A 10 2.15 -2.54 14.84
C MET A 10 3.35 -3.37 14.39
N LYS A 11 3.86 -4.27 15.24
CA LYS A 11 4.86 -5.27 14.80
C LYS A 11 4.25 -6.22 13.77
N SER A 12 3.02 -6.68 13.97
CA SER A 12 2.35 -7.50 12.96
C SER A 12 2.06 -6.69 11.69
N LEU A 13 1.60 -5.44 11.82
CA LEU A 13 1.36 -4.55 10.68
C LEU A 13 2.64 -4.29 9.88
N LYS A 14 3.76 -4.02 10.56
CA LYS A 14 5.07 -3.78 9.94
C LYS A 14 5.64 -5.04 9.28
N ASN A 15 5.46 -6.21 9.88
CA ASN A 15 5.87 -7.48 9.28
C ASN A 15 5.03 -7.83 8.04
N GLU A 16 3.70 -7.77 8.15
CA GLU A 16 2.80 -7.99 7.01
C GLU A 16 3.03 -6.95 5.91
N TRP A 17 3.42 -5.73 6.28
CA TRP A 17 3.78 -4.67 5.35
C TRP A 17 5.10 -4.92 4.65
N SER A 18 6.13 -5.38 5.37
CA SER A 18 7.41 -5.77 4.76
C SER A 18 7.20 -6.85 3.70
N LEU A 19 6.41 -7.88 4.03
CA LEU A 19 6.09 -8.96 3.10
C LEU A 19 5.24 -8.49 1.91
N PHE A 20 4.30 -7.56 2.13
CA PHE A 20 3.49 -6.97 1.06
C PHE A 20 4.31 -6.06 0.12
N LEU A 21 5.20 -5.24 0.68
CA LEU A 21 6.10 -4.39 -0.12
C LEU A 21 7.14 -5.19 -0.88
N GLU A 22 7.63 -6.29 -0.31
CA GLU A 22 8.54 -7.21 -0.97
C GLU A 22 7.86 -7.89 -2.17
N ALA A 23 6.59 -8.27 -2.05
CA ALA A 23 5.79 -8.76 -3.19
C ALA A 23 5.54 -7.69 -4.27
N PHE A 24 5.54 -6.40 -3.91
CA PHE A 24 5.39 -5.31 -4.88
C PHE A 24 6.71 -4.88 -5.55
N HIS A 25 7.85 -5.04 -4.86
CA HIS A 25 9.19 -4.71 -5.37
C HIS A 25 9.92 -5.91 -6.00
N GLY A 26 9.46 -7.14 -5.77
CA GLY A 26 10.03 -8.38 -6.32
C GLY A 26 9.95 -8.52 -7.84
N GLU A 27 9.37 -7.54 -8.55
CA GLU A 27 9.40 -7.45 -10.02
C GLU A 27 10.26 -6.29 -10.56
N GLU A 28 10.76 -5.39 -9.70
CA GLU A 28 11.51 -4.18 -10.14
C GLU A 28 13.03 -4.27 -9.92
N ASN A 29 13.53 -5.29 -9.21
CA ASN A 29 14.95 -5.43 -8.89
C ASN A 29 15.49 -6.81 -9.31
N GLU A 30 15.72 -6.99 -10.60
CA GLU A 30 16.88 -7.73 -11.12
C GLU A 30 17.04 -7.39 -12.62
N GLU A 31 17.96 -6.45 -12.87
CA GLU A 31 18.79 -6.36 -14.08
C GLU A 31 18.14 -6.76 -15.41
N ASN A 32 17.44 -5.84 -16.09
CA ASN A 32 17.35 -5.86 -17.56
C ASN A 32 16.84 -4.53 -18.13
N ALA A 33 17.75 -3.54 -18.14
CA ALA A 33 17.57 -2.28 -18.84
C ALA A 33 17.79 -2.38 -20.38
N GLU A 34 17.88 -3.57 -20.97
CA GLU A 34 18.26 -3.74 -22.39
C GLU A 34 17.36 -4.64 -23.26
N THR A 35 16.15 -5.01 -22.80
CA THR A 35 15.23 -5.81 -23.65
C THR A 35 13.77 -5.35 -23.57
N GLN A 36 13.48 -4.09 -23.91
CA GLN A 36 12.10 -3.60 -24.06
C GLN A 36 11.44 -3.96 -25.41
N GLU A 37 11.95 -4.96 -26.13
CA GLU A 37 11.31 -5.58 -27.31
C GLU A 37 11.11 -7.10 -27.13
N ALA A 38 11.08 -7.59 -25.88
CA ALA A 38 10.57 -8.93 -25.63
C ALA A 38 9.04 -8.91 -25.77
N VAL A 39 8.58 -9.25 -26.97
CA VAL A 39 7.25 -9.77 -27.31
C VAL A 39 6.35 -9.90 -26.08
N ARG A 40 5.55 -8.86 -25.78
CA ARG A 40 4.39 -9.03 -24.91
C ARG A 40 3.48 -10.00 -25.64
N GLU A 41 3.54 -11.28 -25.29
CA GLU A 41 2.48 -12.20 -25.67
C GLU A 41 1.16 -11.53 -25.23
N PRO A 42 0.16 -11.43 -26.13
CA PRO A 42 -1.11 -10.84 -25.76
C PRO A 42 -1.64 -11.63 -24.58
N MET A 43 -1.74 -10.98 -23.41
CA MET A 43 -2.37 -11.60 -22.24
C MET A 43 -3.77 -11.99 -22.63
N ASP A 44 -4.18 -13.20 -22.26
CA ASP A 44 -5.56 -13.62 -22.47
C ASP A 44 -6.50 -12.70 -21.67
N LEU A 45 -7.67 -12.43 -22.23
CA LEU A 45 -8.68 -11.54 -21.68
C LEU A 45 -9.13 -12.01 -20.28
N GLU A 46 -9.08 -13.32 -20.04
CA GLU A 46 -9.29 -13.90 -18.70
C GLU A 46 -8.18 -13.54 -17.69
N GLU A 47 -6.93 -13.46 -18.14
CA GLU A 47 -5.80 -13.08 -17.27
C GLU A 47 -5.84 -11.61 -16.91
N ILE A 48 -6.17 -10.74 -17.87
CA ILE A 48 -6.39 -9.30 -17.65
C ILE A 48 -7.50 -9.07 -16.62
N ARG A 49 -8.62 -9.80 -16.73
CA ARG A 49 -9.72 -9.73 -15.76
C ARG A 49 -9.29 -10.23 -14.38
N ARG A 50 -8.53 -11.32 -14.31
CA ARG A 50 -7.98 -11.87 -13.05
C ARG A 50 -7.05 -10.85 -12.38
N MET A 51 -6.13 -10.26 -13.13
CA MET A 51 -5.20 -9.24 -12.64
C MET A 51 -5.93 -7.98 -12.17
N THR A 52 -6.90 -7.50 -12.95
CA THR A 52 -7.72 -6.34 -12.57
C THR A 52 -8.46 -6.59 -11.26
N LYS A 53 -9.05 -7.78 -11.09
CA LYS A 53 -9.72 -8.15 -9.84
C LYS A 53 -8.76 -8.18 -8.65
N ALA A 54 -7.59 -8.79 -8.81
CA ALA A 54 -6.56 -8.84 -7.78
C ALA A 54 -6.10 -7.43 -7.35
N LEU A 55 -5.81 -6.56 -8.32
CA LEU A 55 -5.42 -5.18 -8.03
C LEU A 55 -6.54 -4.38 -7.35
N LEU A 56 -7.80 -4.58 -7.73
CA LEU A 56 -8.93 -3.94 -7.04
C LEU A 56 -9.08 -4.41 -5.59
N GLU A 57 -8.86 -5.71 -5.31
CA GLU A 57 -8.82 -6.24 -3.95
C GLU A 57 -7.68 -5.64 -3.15
N ASP A 58 -6.49 -5.51 -3.73
CA ASP A 58 -5.34 -4.92 -3.06
C ASP A 58 -5.50 -3.42 -2.81
N ARG A 59 -6.13 -2.69 -3.74
CA ARG A 59 -6.52 -1.29 -3.54
C ARG A 59 -7.47 -1.14 -2.35
N LYS A 60 -8.46 -2.04 -2.25
CA LYS A 60 -9.40 -2.07 -1.13
C LYS A 60 -8.70 -2.33 0.20
N LYS A 61 -7.77 -3.29 0.24
CA LYS A 61 -6.96 -3.58 1.44
C LYS A 61 -6.11 -2.37 1.85
N LEU A 62 -5.45 -1.71 0.90
CA LEU A 62 -4.65 -0.51 1.16
C LEU A 62 -5.51 0.63 1.73
N ASN A 63 -6.70 0.85 1.17
CA ASN A 63 -7.63 1.86 1.69
C ASN A 63 -8.10 1.54 3.11
N GLN A 64 -8.41 0.27 3.41
CA GLN A 64 -8.77 -0.15 4.78
C GLN A 64 -7.62 0.08 5.77
N LYS A 65 -6.38 -0.21 5.34
CA LYS A 65 -5.18 0.05 6.16
C LYS A 65 -4.98 1.55 6.38
N MET A 66 -5.19 2.38 5.35
CA MET A 66 -5.11 3.84 5.45
C MET A 66 -6.12 4.40 6.46
N GLU A 67 -7.36 3.88 6.45
CA GLU A 67 -8.40 4.27 7.41
C GLU A 67 -8.02 3.89 8.85
N SER A 68 -7.48 2.68 9.04
CA SER A 68 -6.99 2.23 10.35
C SER A 68 -5.85 3.10 10.86
N LEU A 69 -4.91 3.47 9.98
CA LEU A 69 -3.76 4.31 10.32
C LEU A 69 -4.22 5.73 10.68
N SER A 70 -5.17 6.30 9.95
CA SER A 70 -5.76 7.60 10.27
C SER A 70 -6.37 7.60 11.68
N LYS A 71 -7.13 6.56 12.03
CA LYS A 71 -7.71 6.42 13.38
C LYS A 71 -6.64 6.33 14.46
N GLU A 72 -5.54 5.61 14.21
CA GLU A 72 -4.42 5.56 15.15
C GLU A 72 -3.74 6.92 15.32
N ILE A 73 -3.57 7.69 14.25
CA ILE A 73 -3.03 9.06 14.33
C ILE A 73 -3.92 9.94 15.19
N ASP A 74 -5.25 9.88 15.00
CA ASP A 74 -6.20 10.68 15.78
C ASP A 74 -6.13 10.34 17.28
N ILE A 75 -6.07 9.05 17.60
CA ILE A 75 -5.94 8.58 19.00
C ILE A 75 -4.62 9.06 19.62
N ASN A 76 -3.50 8.92 18.91
CA ASN A 76 -2.20 9.34 19.43
C ASN A 76 -2.10 10.87 19.54
N SER A 77 -2.74 11.61 18.62
CA SER A 77 -2.81 13.07 18.67
C SER A 77 -3.60 13.56 19.89
N ALA A 78 -4.74 12.95 20.18
CA ALA A 78 -5.52 13.24 21.39
C ALA A 78 -4.74 12.88 22.66
N LYS A 79 -4.02 11.75 22.67
CA LYS A 79 -3.13 11.37 23.78
C LYS A 79 -2.00 12.38 23.97
N LEU A 80 -1.38 12.85 22.90
CA LEU A 80 -0.32 13.86 22.93
C LEU A 80 -0.82 15.17 23.55
N GLU A 81 -2.00 15.64 23.13
CA GLU A 81 -2.63 16.85 23.68
C GLU A 81 -2.91 16.69 25.17
N SER A 82 -3.46 15.55 25.59
CA SER A 82 -3.71 15.27 27.01
C SER A 82 -2.42 15.25 27.84
N LEU A 83 -1.34 14.61 27.35
CA LEU A 83 -0.05 14.57 28.03
C LEU A 83 0.52 15.98 28.21
N ARG A 84 0.46 16.81 27.17
CA ARG A 84 0.92 18.21 27.23
C ARG A 84 0.16 19.04 28.25
N LEU A 85 -1.16 18.85 28.36
CA LEU A 85 -1.99 19.58 29.32
C LEU A 85 -1.65 19.21 30.78
N VAL A 86 -1.30 17.95 31.04
CA VAL A 86 -0.97 17.45 32.38
C VAL A 86 0.52 17.60 32.70
N GLY A 87 1.34 18.07 31.75
CA GLY A 87 2.80 18.16 31.91
C GLY A 87 3.48 16.79 31.92
N GLY A 88 2.87 15.78 31.31
CA GLY A 88 3.42 14.44 31.14
C GLY A 88 4.45 14.39 30.01
N GLU A 89 5.24 13.31 29.99
CA GLU A 89 6.23 13.05 28.95
C GLU A 89 5.54 12.73 27.62
N ASP A 90 5.78 13.56 26.59
CA ASP A 90 5.05 13.52 25.31
C ASP A 90 5.89 12.93 24.16
N GLN A 91 7.19 12.72 24.39
CA GLN A 91 8.16 12.37 23.35
C GLN A 91 7.92 11.00 22.70
N GLU A 92 7.56 9.96 23.46
CA GLU A 92 7.22 8.64 22.89
C GLU A 92 5.96 8.73 22.00
N THR A 93 4.95 9.50 22.42
CA THR A 93 3.71 9.66 21.66
C THR A 93 3.94 10.49 20.39
N LEU A 94 4.82 11.50 20.45
CA LEU A 94 5.19 12.31 19.31
C LEU A 94 5.99 11.50 18.28
N GLN A 95 6.96 10.71 18.73
CA GLN A 95 7.70 9.78 17.87
C GLN A 95 6.76 8.77 17.22
N ARG A 96 5.77 8.28 17.97
CA ARG A 96 4.75 7.37 17.45
C ARG A 96 3.92 7.97 16.31
N ILE A 97 3.54 9.25 16.43
CA ILE A 97 2.80 9.95 15.36
C ILE A 97 3.66 10.07 14.09
N HIS A 98 4.96 10.34 14.24
CA HIS A 98 5.87 10.37 13.09
C HIS A 98 5.97 9.01 12.39
N GLU A 99 6.13 7.92 13.13
CA GLU A 99 6.16 6.56 12.55
C GLU A 99 4.88 6.24 11.77
N LEU A 100 3.71 6.62 12.31
CA LEU A 100 2.43 6.44 11.65
C LEU A 100 2.33 7.29 10.37
N HIS A 101 2.81 8.53 10.41
CA HIS A 101 2.82 9.40 9.23
C HIS A 101 3.71 8.84 8.11
N ASP A 102 4.90 8.33 8.43
CA ASP A 102 5.81 7.71 7.48
C ASP A 102 5.19 6.47 6.82
N LEU A 103 4.51 5.64 7.63
CA LEU A 103 3.72 4.51 7.12
C LEU A 103 2.59 4.98 6.18
N GLY A 104 1.90 6.08 6.52
CA GLY A 104 0.87 6.69 5.68
C GLY A 104 1.41 7.13 4.32
N GLN A 105 2.60 7.73 4.28
CA GLN A 105 3.27 8.09 3.02
C GLN A 105 3.61 6.86 2.17
N GLY A 106 4.05 5.76 2.81
CA GLY A 106 4.29 4.49 2.13
C GLY A 106 3.02 3.93 1.49
N ILE A 107 1.89 3.96 2.19
CA ILE A 107 0.59 3.50 1.66
C ILE A 107 0.13 4.37 0.50
N ALA A 108 0.27 5.70 0.60
CA ALA A 108 -0.08 6.62 -0.49
C ALA A 108 0.74 6.35 -1.76
N THR A 109 2.03 6.04 -1.59
CA THR A 109 2.92 5.68 -2.71
C THR A 109 2.50 4.34 -3.34
N ALA A 110 2.18 3.34 -2.52
CA ALA A 110 1.71 2.03 -3.00
C ALA A 110 0.37 2.14 -3.74
N LEU A 111 -0.58 2.94 -3.23
CA LEU A 111 -1.85 3.23 -3.92
C LEU A 111 -1.61 3.89 -5.28
N THR A 112 -0.67 4.84 -5.35
CA THR A 112 -0.30 5.49 -6.61
C THR A 112 0.26 4.48 -7.62
N LYS A 113 1.20 3.63 -7.20
CA LYS A 113 1.74 2.55 -8.06
C LYS A 113 0.64 1.60 -8.54
N LEU A 114 -0.29 1.24 -7.67
CA LEU A 114 -1.42 0.36 -8.00
C LEU A 114 -2.36 1.02 -9.02
N ASP A 115 -2.70 2.29 -8.83
CA ASP A 115 -3.56 3.03 -9.77
C ASP A 115 -2.91 3.14 -11.17
N LEU A 116 -1.58 3.30 -11.24
CA LEU A 116 -0.83 3.24 -12.51
C LEU A 116 -0.91 1.85 -13.17
N ARG A 117 -0.73 0.77 -12.41
CA ARG A 117 -0.87 -0.61 -12.92
C ARG A 117 -2.29 -0.89 -13.43
N LEU A 118 -3.32 -0.46 -12.70
CA LEU A 118 -4.72 -0.58 -13.13
C LEU A 118 -4.99 0.18 -14.44
N ARG A 119 -4.40 1.36 -14.62
CA ARG A 119 -4.53 2.10 -15.88
C ARG A 119 -3.87 1.33 -17.03
N SER A 120 -2.66 0.84 -16.84
CA SER A 120 -1.94 0.08 -17.87
C SER A 120 -2.69 -1.19 -18.30
N ILE A 121 -3.33 -1.90 -17.37
CA ILE A 121 -4.08 -3.12 -17.68
C ILE A 121 -5.37 -2.80 -18.43
N ARG A 122 -6.04 -1.69 -18.10
CA ARG A 122 -7.22 -1.23 -18.86
C ARG A 122 -6.88 -0.84 -20.29
N GLU A 123 -5.75 -0.15 -20.48
CA GLU A 123 -5.26 0.18 -21.82
C GLU A 123 -4.98 -1.08 -22.65
N GLN A 124 -4.44 -2.14 -22.03
CA GLN A 124 -4.27 -3.45 -22.67
C GLN A 124 -5.60 -4.15 -22.97
N GLU A 125 -6.58 -4.07 -22.06
CA GLU A 125 -7.93 -4.61 -22.27
C GLU A 125 -8.62 -3.92 -23.46
N ASP A 126 -8.53 -2.60 -23.54
CA ASP A 126 -9.10 -1.80 -24.63
C ASP A 126 -8.44 -2.17 -25.98
N GLN A 127 -7.12 -2.32 -26.02
CA GLN A 127 -6.39 -2.76 -27.24
C GLN A 127 -6.86 -4.13 -27.73
N ILE A 128 -6.96 -5.12 -26.85
CA ILE A 128 -7.42 -6.47 -27.22
C ILE A 128 -8.87 -6.44 -27.70
N ASN A 129 -9.73 -5.63 -27.07
CA ASN A 129 -11.11 -5.49 -27.50
C ASN A 129 -11.22 -4.82 -28.88
N GLU A 130 -10.38 -3.82 -29.18
CA GLU A 130 -10.31 -3.20 -30.51
C GLU A 130 -9.82 -4.20 -31.58
N GLU A 131 -8.80 -5.00 -31.27
CA GLU A 131 -8.27 -6.05 -32.15
C GLU A 131 -9.29 -7.18 -32.43
N MET A 132 -10.18 -7.49 -31.48
CA MET A 132 -11.24 -8.49 -31.67
C MET A 132 -12.44 -7.98 -32.49
N ILE A 133 -12.62 -6.65 -32.58
CA ILE A 133 -13.73 -6.02 -33.32
C ILE A 133 -13.31 -5.67 -34.76
N SER A 134 -12.01 -5.51 -35.02
CA SER A 134 -11.44 -5.25 -36.36
C SER A 134 -11.28 -6.50 -37.21
#